data_AF-A0A7K4B8N3-F1
#
_entry.id   AF-A0A7K4B8N3-F1
#
_cell.length_a   1.000
_cell.length_b   1.000
_cell.length_c   1.000
_cell.angle_alpha   90.00
_cell.angle_beta   90.00
_cell.angle_gamma   90.00
#
_symmetry.space_group_name_H-M   'P 1'
#
loop_
_entity.id
_entity.type
_entity.pdbx_description
1 polymer ?
#
loop_
_entity_poly.entity_id
_entity_poly.type
_entity_poly.pdbx_seq_one_letter_code
_entity_poly.pdbx_strand_id
1 'polypeptide(L)'
;MEEIMSSVQEMLRECNPFFSNNESDPWEMHFPVISSINGETFATIHNILKNCRENPSQNTGITIFGEAGSGKTHMIGRIRKECELNSISAFFQISGQ
;
A
#
# COMPACT_ATOMS: atom_id res chain seq x y z
N MET A 1 -30.79 -24.97 4.18
CA MET A 1 -30.83 -23.49 4.34
C MET A 1 -29.91 -23.05 5.48
N GLU A 2 -29.95 -23.75 6.62
CA GLU A 2 -29.05 -23.55 7.77
C GLU A 2 -27.55 -23.76 7.45
N GLU A 3 -27.24 -24.77 6.63
CA GLU A 3 -25.87 -25.10 6.18
C GLU A 3 -25.23 -23.99 5.31
N ILE A 4 -26.04 -23.31 4.48
CA ILE A 4 -25.59 -22.20 3.62
C ILE A 4 -25.29 -20.96 4.48
N MET A 5 -26.10 -20.70 5.51
CA MET A 5 -25.86 -19.59 6.44
C MET A 5 -24.57 -19.79 7.25
N SER A 6 -24.29 -21.03 7.69
CA SER A 6 -23.02 -21.37 8.34
C SER A 6 -21.84 -21.08 7.42
N SER A 7 -21.91 -21.53 6.16
CA SER A 7 -20.85 -21.31 5.16
C SER A 7 -20.61 -19.82 4.86
N VAL A 8 -21.68 -19.02 4.74
CA VAL A 8 -21.55 -17.57 4.54
C VAL A 8 -20.93 -16.89 5.75
N GLN A 9 -21.30 -17.27 6.97
CA GLN A 9 -20.70 -16.72 8.18
C GLN A 9 -19.21 -17.07 8.30
N GLU A 10 -18.82 -18.27 7.90
CA GLU A 10 -17.44 -18.74 7.89
C GLU A 10 -16.61 -17.98 6.84
N MET A 11 -17.14 -17.82 5.62
CA MET A 11 -16.53 -16.98 4.58
C MET A 11 -16.39 -15.52 5.01
N LEU A 12 -17.41 -14.96 5.67
CA LEU A 12 -17.33 -13.61 6.20
C LEU A 12 -16.28 -13.51 7.30
N ARG A 13 -16.07 -14.52 8.15
CA ARG A 13 -14.98 -14.46 9.15
C ARG A 13 -13.60 -14.49 8.52
N GLU A 14 -13.39 -15.36 7.53
CA GLU A 14 -12.09 -15.55 6.86
C GLU A 14 -11.73 -14.39 5.91
N CYS A 15 -12.73 -13.79 5.26
CA CYS A 15 -12.49 -12.76 4.24
C CYS A 15 -12.84 -11.34 4.69
N ASN A 16 -13.48 -11.13 5.84
CA ASN A 16 -13.85 -9.79 6.28
C ASN A 16 -12.62 -9.06 6.85
N PRO A 17 -12.19 -7.98 6.20
CA PRO A 17 -11.01 -7.24 6.60
C PRO A 17 -11.16 -6.40 7.86
N PHE A 18 -12.37 -6.36 8.42
CA PHE A 18 -12.70 -5.68 9.66
C PHE A 18 -12.98 -6.68 10.80
N PHE A 19 -12.87 -7.99 10.55
CA PHE A 19 -13.21 -9.01 11.54
C PHE A 19 -12.12 -9.22 12.58
N SER A 20 -10.85 -9.14 12.19
CA SER A 20 -9.73 -9.17 13.13
C SER A 20 -9.22 -7.76 13.41
N ASN A 21 -9.11 -7.44 14.70
CA ASN A 21 -8.51 -6.21 15.21
C ASN A 21 -6.97 -6.29 15.23
N ASN A 22 -6.41 -7.34 14.63
CA ASN A 22 -4.97 -7.51 14.49
C ASN A 22 -4.58 -6.70 13.27
N GLU A 23 -3.85 -5.61 13.51
CA GLU A 23 -3.06 -4.93 12.49
C GLU A 23 -2.31 -6.01 11.71
N SER A 24 -2.82 -6.37 10.54
CA SER A 24 -2.07 -7.17 9.59
C SER A 24 -0.76 -6.44 9.33
N ASP A 25 0.31 -7.20 9.07
CA ASP A 25 1.59 -6.59 8.72
C ASP A 25 1.32 -5.51 7.66
N PRO A 26 1.62 -4.21 7.92
CA PRO A 26 1.32 -3.13 6.98
C PRO A 26 2.05 -3.31 5.65
N TRP A 27 3.02 -4.22 5.60
CA TRP A 27 3.75 -4.63 4.40
C TRP A 27 3.09 -5.76 3.62
N GLU A 28 2.18 -6.52 4.23
CA GLU A 28 1.38 -7.51 3.52
C GLU A 28 0.19 -6.82 2.83
N MET A 29 0.21 -6.81 1.50
CA MET A 29 -0.90 -6.32 0.68
C MET A 29 -2.03 -7.37 0.64
N HIS A 30 -2.80 -7.47 1.72
CA HIS A 30 -4.02 -8.30 1.77
C HIS A 30 -5.13 -7.78 0.84
N PHE A 31 -5.05 -6.51 0.43
CA PHE A 31 -6.07 -5.86 -0.38
C PHE A 31 -5.61 -5.66 -1.82
N PRO A 32 -6.53 -5.81 -2.80
CA PRO A 32 -6.23 -5.50 -4.18
C PRO A 32 -5.81 -4.03 -4.32
N VAL A 33 -4.79 -3.79 -5.14
CA VAL A 33 -4.34 -2.44 -5.47
C VAL A 33 -5.37 -1.79 -6.39
N ILE A 34 -6.05 -0.75 -5.89
CA ILE A 34 -6.96 0.07 -6.68
C ILE A 34 -6.17 1.25 -7.25
N SER A 35 -5.87 1.20 -8.55
CA SER A 35 -4.97 2.17 -9.20
C SER A 35 -5.48 3.62 -9.16
N SER A 36 -6.80 3.81 -9.14
CA SER A 36 -7.44 5.13 -9.08
C SER A 36 -7.27 5.82 -7.71
N ILE A 37 -7.16 5.06 -6.61
CA ILE A 37 -6.93 5.64 -5.28
C ILE A 37 -5.55 6.28 -5.26
N ASN A 38 -5.53 7.60 -5.07
CA ASN A 38 -4.33 8.43 -5.12
C ASN A 38 -3.50 8.23 -6.40
N GLY A 39 -4.15 7.94 -7.53
CA GLY A 39 -3.50 7.57 -8.79
C GLY A 39 -2.54 8.65 -9.32
N GLU A 40 -2.92 9.92 -9.26
CA GLU A 40 -2.08 11.04 -9.70
C GLU A 40 -0.83 11.20 -8.84
N THR A 41 -0.97 11.12 -7.51
CA THR A 41 0.16 11.15 -6.57
C THR A 41 1.10 9.98 -6.85
N PHE A 42 0.56 8.78 -7.06
CA PHE A 42 1.37 7.61 -7.38
C PHE A 42 2.10 7.77 -8.72
N ALA A 43 1.43 8.27 -9.76
CA ALA A 43 2.06 8.52 -11.06
C ALA A 43 3.22 9.54 -10.96
N THR A 44 3.05 10.57 -10.12
CA THR A 44 4.10 11.55 -9.83
C THR A 44 5.30 10.88 -9.17
N ILE A 45 5.08 10.06 -8.14
CA ILE A 45 6.14 9.33 -7.45
C ILE A 45 6.83 8.34 -8.39
N HIS A 46 6.07 7.63 -9.22
CA HIS A 46 6.61 6.71 -10.22
C HIS A 46 7.57 7.42 -11.19
N ASN A 47 7.22 8.63 -11.66
CA ASN A 47 8.12 9.41 -12.50
C ASN A 47 9.40 9.84 -11.77
N ILE A 48 9.30 10.18 -10.48
CA ILE A 48 10.47 10.47 -9.64
C ILE A 48 11.36 9.22 -9.51
N LEU A 49 10.78 8.05 -9.22
CA LEU A 49 11.52 6.79 -9.13
C LEU A 49 12.25 6.45 -10.43
N LYS A 50 11.58 6.65 -11.58
CA LYS A 50 12.20 6.48 -12.89
C LYS A 50 13.42 7.39 -13.06
N ASN A 51 13.31 8.65 -12.65
CA ASN A 51 14.42 9.60 -12.71
C ASN A 51 15.58 9.19 -11.77
N CYS A 52 15.30 8.69 -10.57
CA CYS A 52 16.32 8.16 -9.66
C CYS A 52 17.08 6.97 -10.28
N ARG A 53 16.36 6.09 -10.99
CA ARG A 53 16.99 4.96 -11.68
C ARG A 53 17.90 5.41 -12.82
N GLU A 54 17.49 6.44 -13.55
CA GLU A 54 18.28 7.03 -14.65
C GLU A 54 19.47 7.87 -14.14
N ASN A 55 19.40 8.36 -12.89
CA ASN A 55 20.42 9.20 -12.27
C ASN A 55 20.84 8.68 -10.87
N PRO A 56 21.57 7.56 -10.77
CA PRO A 56 21.83 6.88 -9.49
C PRO A 56 22.65 7.69 -8.47
N SER A 57 23.35 8.74 -8.91
CA SER A 57 24.13 9.63 -8.05
C SER A 57 23.29 10.68 -7.33
N GLN A 58 22.00 10.82 -7.68
CA GLN A 58 21.10 11.79 -7.05
C GLN A 58 20.23 11.10 -6.00
N ASN A 59 20.30 11.60 -4.77
CA ASN A 59 19.39 11.20 -3.69
C ASN A 59 18.12 12.05 -3.76
N THR A 60 16.95 11.39 -3.74
CA THR A 60 15.65 12.06 -3.73
C THR A 60 14.88 11.70 -2.47
N GLY A 61 14.34 12.72 -1.79
CA GLY A 61 13.40 12.56 -0.67
C GLY A 61 11.97 12.89 -1.11
N ILE A 62 10.99 12.11 -0.64
CA ILE A 62 9.57 12.32 -0.92
C ILE A 62 8.82 12.36 0.42
N THR A 63 7.99 13.39 0.61
CA THR A 63 7.11 13.50 1.79
C THR A 63 5.66 13.49 1.32
N ILE A 64 4.86 12.58 1.91
CA ILE A 64 3.45 12.40 1.57
C ILE A 64 2.62 12.82 2.78
N PHE A 65 1.79 13.85 2.60
CA PHE A 65 0.85 14.32 3.61
C PHE A 65 -0.55 13.77 3.34
N GLY A 66 -1.29 13.44 4.40
CA GLY A 66 -2.67 13.01 4.30
C GLY A 66 -3.27 12.71 5.66
N GLU A 67 -4.59 12.83 5.77
CA GLU A 67 -5.34 12.56 7.00
C GLU A 67 -5.30 11.09 7.41
N ALA A 68 -5.71 10.78 8.65
CA ALA A 68 -5.93 9.41 9.07
C ALA A 68 -6.91 8.71 8.11
N GLY A 69 -6.61 7.48 7.70
CA GLY A 69 -7.43 6.74 6.75
C GLY A 69 -7.28 7.13 5.27
N SER A 70 -6.45 8.12 4.91
CA SER A 70 -6.30 8.56 3.51
C SER A 70 -5.54 7.59 2.58
N GLY A 71 -5.18 6.40 3.08
CA GLY A 71 -4.46 5.38 2.31
C GLY A 71 -2.95 5.58 2.20
N LYS A 72 -2.30 6.32 3.11
CA LYS A 72 -0.83 6.51 3.13
C LYS A 72 -0.07 5.18 3.19
N THR A 73 -0.46 4.27 4.10
CA THR A 73 0.14 2.94 4.23
C THR A 73 -0.01 2.13 2.95
N HIS A 74 -1.19 2.16 2.34
CA HIS A 74 -1.44 1.51 1.05
C HIS A 74 -0.56 2.09 -0.07
N MET A 75 -0.40 3.42 -0.11
CA MET A 75 0.47 4.09 -1.07
C MET A 75 1.93 3.66 -0.92
N ILE A 76 2.44 3.57 0.31
CA ILE A 76 3.80 3.11 0.59
C ILE A 76 3.99 1.65 0.14
N GLY A 77 3.00 0.78 0.36
CA GLY A 77 3.04 -0.59 -0.17
C GLY A 77 3.17 -0.64 -1.70
N ARG A 78 2.42 0.20 -2.42
CA ARG A 78 2.54 0.32 -3.89
C ARG A 78 3.92 0.81 -4.32
N ILE A 79 4.45 1.83 -3.65
CA ILE A 79 5.78 2.41 -3.97
C ILE A 79 6.88 1.38 -3.70
N ARG A 80 6.80 0.64 -2.58
CA ARG A 80 7.74 -0.43 -2.25
C ARG A 80 7.78 -1.49 -3.36
N LYS A 81 6.61 -1.95 -3.82
CA LYS A 81 6.55 -2.92 -4.93
C LYS A 81 7.21 -2.39 -6.20
N GLU A 82 7.02 -1.11 -6.51
CA GLU A 82 7.68 -0.48 -7.65
C GLU A 82 9.20 -0.43 -7.47
N CYS A 83 9.69 -0.09 -6.27
CA CYS A 83 11.11 -0.11 -5.96
C CYS A 83 11.72 -1.52 -6.09
N GLU A 84 11.03 -2.54 -5.60
CA GLU A 84 11.44 -3.95 -5.73
C GLU A 84 11.53 -4.38 -7.21
N LEU A 85 10.51 -4.07 -8.01
CA LEU A 85 10.48 -4.39 -9.45
C LEU A 85 11.58 -3.69 -10.25
N ASN A 86 12.00 -2.50 -9.82
CA ASN A 86 12.98 -1.68 -10.53
C ASN A 86 14.37 -1.68 -9.88
N SER A 87 14.61 -2.53 -8.86
CA SER A 87 15.88 -2.59 -8.11
C SER A 87 16.32 -1.24 -7.54
N ILE A 88 15.38 -0.43 -7.07
CA ILE A 88 15.63 0.86 -6.43
C ILE A 88 15.68 0.63 -4.91
N SER A 89 16.78 1.00 -4.27
CA SER A 89 16.86 0.99 -2.80
C SER A 89 16.15 2.22 -2.23
N ALA A 90 15.25 2.01 -1.28
CA ALA A 90 14.49 3.07 -0.64
C ALA A 90 14.34 2.81 0.87
N PHE A 91 14.31 3.89 1.65
CA PHE A 91 13.94 3.87 3.07
C PHE A 91 12.57 4.49 3.24
N PHE A 92 11.70 3.86 4.02
CA PHE A 92 10.34 4.31 4.27
C PHE A 92 10.16 4.61 5.76
N GLN A 93 9.65 5.80 6.07
CA GLN A 93 9.26 6.19 7.42
C GLN A 93 7.80 6.61 7.40
N ILE A 94 7.00 6.03 8.28
CA ILE A 94 5.62 6.40 8.54
C ILE A 94 5.58 7.06 9.91
N SER A 95 4.95 8.21 9.99
CA SER A 95 4.71 8.90 11.26
C SER A 95 3.23 9.26 11.34
N GLY A 96 2.59 8.91 12.46
CA GLY A 96 1.26 9.43 12.79
C GLY A 96 1.38 10.87 13.29
N GLN A 97 0.35 11.68 13.02
CA GLN A 97 0.06 12.85 13.85
C GLN A 97 -0.85 12.42 14.99
#